data_AF-A0A1G4TQ20-F1
#
_entry.id   AF-A0A1G4TQ20-F1
#
_cell.length_a   1.000
_cell.length_b   1.000
_cell.length_c   1.000
_cell.angle_alpha   90.00
_cell.angle_beta   90.00
_cell.angle_gamma   90.00
#
_symmetry.space_group_name_H-M   'P 1'
#
loop_
_entity.id
_entity.type
_entity.pdbx_description
1 polymer ?
#
loop_
_entity_poly.entity_id
_entity_poly.type
_entity_poly.pdbx_seq_one_letter_code
_entity_poly.pdbx_strand_id
1 'polypeptide(L)' 'MEVNQNNLEDIIEVFQETDIDMVNKYLNLGWTLLSLHTTDYGHPVERHQNTVFTLGWSKNNGNSQKPIGKYDDIAKKFV' A
#
# COMPACT_ATOMS: atom_id res chain seq x y z
N MET A 1 0.73 2.76 -19.73
CA MET A 1 0.33 1.61 -18.91
C MET A 1 -1.16 1.75 -18.66
N GLU A 2 -1.99 0.91 -19.26
CA GLU A 2 -3.42 0.87 -18.95
C GLU A 2 -3.61 0.29 -17.56
N VAL A 3 -4.16 1.08 -16.64
CA VAL A 3 -4.66 0.58 -15.36
C VAL A 3 -5.92 -0.21 -15.70
N ASN A 4 -5.87 -1.54 -15.59
CA ASN A 4 -7.04 -2.39 -15.76
C ASN A 4 -8.07 -2.04 -14.68
N GLN A 5 -9.00 -1.12 -15.01
CA GLN A 5 -10.05 -0.63 -14.13
C GLN A 5 -10.99 -1.75 -13.65
N ASN A 6 -11.06 -2.85 -14.38
CA ASN A 6 -11.93 -4.00 -14.12
C ASN A 6 -11.58 -4.79 -12.83
N ASN A 7 -10.43 -4.53 -12.19
CA ASN A 7 -10.02 -5.26 -10.98
C ASN A 7 -10.28 -4.51 -9.67
N LEU A 8 -10.81 -3.28 -9.72
CA LEU A 8 -11.09 -2.50 -8.50
C LEU A 8 -12.27 -3.05 -7.70
N GLU A 9 -13.28 -3.63 -8.36
CA GLU A 9 -14.47 -4.19 -7.71
C GLU A 9 -14.14 -5.37 -6.79
N ASP A 10 -13.04 -6.07 -7.08
CA ASP A 10 -12.57 -7.20 -6.29
C ASP A 10 -11.59 -6.81 -5.18
N ILE A 11 -11.24 -5.52 -5.05
CA ILE A 11 -10.36 -5.04 -3.98
C ILE A 11 -11.13 -4.99 -2.67
N ILE A 12 -10.68 -5.80 -1.71
CA ILE A 12 -11.28 -5.89 -0.37
C ILE A 12 -10.52 -5.07 0.68
N GLU A 13 -9.31 -4.61 0.35
CA GLU A 13 -8.48 -3.81 1.24
C GLU A 13 -7.55 -2.88 0.46
N VAL A 14 -7.34 -1.69 1.02
CA VAL A 14 -6.44 -0.67 0.48
C VAL A 14 -5.45 -0.27 1.56
N PHE A 15 -4.18 -0.20 1.20
CA PHE A 15 -3.08 0.21 2.07
C PHE A 15 -2.21 1.27 1.39
N GLN A 16 -1.78 2.29 2.13
CA GLN A 16 -0.88 3.33 1.62
C GLN A 16 0.48 3.22 2.31
N GLU A 17 1.55 3.35 1.52
CA GLU A 17 2.93 3.25 1.99
C GLU A 17 3.80 4.25 1.24
N THR A 18 4.85 4.74 1.89
CA THR A 18 5.86 5.62 1.26
C THR A 18 7.24 4.98 1.20
N ASP A 19 7.49 3.95 2.02
CA ASP A 19 8.72 3.16 2.00
C ASP A 19 8.71 2.15 0.83
N ILE A 20 9.59 2.37 -0.14
CA ILE A 20 9.74 1.54 -1.34
C ILE A 20 10.06 0.07 -0.99
N ASP A 21 10.83 -0.18 0.07
CA ASP A 21 11.20 -1.54 0.47
C ASP A 21 9.99 -2.29 1.02
N MET A 22 9.10 -1.59 1.73
CA MET A 22 7.83 -2.17 2.19
C MET A 22 6.86 -2.39 1.04
N VAL A 23 6.77 -1.44 0.10
CA VAL A 23 5.94 -1.59 -1.11
C VAL A 23 6.33 -2.85 -1.88
N ASN A 24 7.62 -3.05 -2.14
CA ASN A 24 8.12 -4.23 -2.84
C ASN A 24 7.77 -5.54 -2.10
N LYS A 25 7.81 -5.55 -0.77
CA LYS A 25 7.36 -6.72 0.02
C LYS A 25 5.89 -7.02 -0.21
N TYR A 26 5.02 -6.01 -0.15
CA TYR A 26 3.59 -6.21 -0.38
C TYR A 26 3.29 -6.67 -1.82
N LEU A 27 3.97 -6.10 -2.81
CA LEU A 27 3.84 -6.53 -4.21
C LEU A 27 4.24 -8.01 -4.39
N ASN A 28 5.34 -8.45 -3.76
CA ASN A 28 5.76 -9.85 -3.78
C ASN A 28 4.78 -10.79 -3.06
N LEU A 29 4.00 -10.27 -2.11
CA LEU A 29 2.95 -11.02 -1.41
C LEU A 29 1.65 -11.10 -2.20
N GLY A 30 1.58 -10.47 -3.38
CA GLY A 30 0.44 -10.50 -4.29
C GLY A 30 -0.43 -9.24 -4.25
N TRP A 31 -0.06 -8.21 -3.49
CA TRP A 31 -0.76 -6.93 -3.57
C TRP A 31 -0.58 -6.29 -4.94
N THR A 32 -1.60 -5.55 -5.38
CA THR A 32 -1.57 -4.84 -6.67
C THR A 32 -1.39 -3.35 -6.42
N LEU A 33 -0.51 -2.70 -7.18
CA LEU A 33 -0.40 -1.24 -7.17
C LEU A 33 -1.62 -0.64 -7.88
N LEU A 34 -2.44 0.10 -7.13
CA LEU A 34 -3.65 0.75 -7.66
C LEU A 34 -3.37 2.18 -8.13
N SER A 35 -2.52 2.91 -7.40
CA SER A 35 -2.21 4.31 -7.69
C SER A 35 -0.86 4.71 -7.09
N LEU A 36 -0.22 5.69 -7.72
CA LEU A 36 1.00 6.33 -7.30
C LEU A 36 0.81 7.84 -7.42
N HIS A 37 1.05 8.59 -6.35
CA HIS A 37 1.02 10.05 -6.38
C HIS A 37 2.11 10.64 -5.50
N THR A 38 2.50 11.87 -5.78
CA THR A 38 3.47 12.62 -4.97
C THR A 38 2.73 13.58 -4.05
N THR A 39 3.16 13.64 -2.78
CA THR A 39 2.71 14.64 -1.82
C THR A 39 3.86 15.60 -1.50
N ASP A 40 3.60 16.89 -1.68
CA ASP A 40 4.50 17.96 -1.26
C ASP A 40 4.17 18.34 0.20
N TYR A 41 5.18 18.45 1.04
CA TYR A 41 5.05 18.97 2.41
C TYR A 41 6.27 19.79 2.80
N GLY A 42 6.12 20.62 3.84
CA GLY A 42 7.18 21.52 4.32
C GLY A 42 6.98 22.98 3.93
N HIS A 43 7.98 23.81 4.24
CA HIS A 43 7.95 25.25 4.01
C HIS A 43 8.03 25.55 2.51
N PRO A 44 7.39 26.61 1.98
CA PRO A 44 7.39 26.92 0.53
C PRO A 44 8.76 27.02 -0.15
N VAL A 45 9.82 27.24 0.65
CA VAL A 45 11.22 27.39 0.20
C VAL A 45 12.01 26.07 0.31
N GLU A 46 11.56 25.13 1.14
CA GLU A 46 12.18 23.81 1.37
C GLU A 46 11.10 22.73 1.19
N ARG A 47 10.75 22.45 -0.07
CA ARG A 47 9.75 21.45 -0.39
C ARG A 47 10.35 20.05 -0.28
N HIS A 48 9.69 19.22 0.52
CA HIS A 48 9.96 17.80 0.58
C HIS A 48 8.86 17.09 -0.21
N GLN A 49 9.25 16.17 -1.08
CA GLN A 49 8.32 15.35 -1.87
C GLN A 49 8.37 13.92 -1.36
N ASN A 50 7.21 13.36 -1.02
CA ASN A 50 7.06 11.94 -0.77
C ASN A 50 6.30 11.29 -1.91
N THR A 51 6.76 10.11 -2.33
CA THR A 51 5.97 9.26 -3.21
C THR A 51 5.09 8.38 -2.34
N VAL A 52 3.79 8.41 -2.59
CA VAL A 52 2.78 7.59 -1.88
C VAL A 52 2.26 6.53 -2.85
N PHE A 53 2.43 5.27 -2.44
CA PHE A 53 1.97 4.08 -3.16
C PHE A 53 0.67 3.61 -2.53
N THR A 54 -0.38 3.48 -3.33
CA THR A 54 -1.66 2.90 -2.90
C THR A 54 -1.76 1.48 -3.43
N LEU A 55 -1.78 0.52 -2.53
CA LEU A 55 -1.82 -0.91 -2.80
C LEU A 55 -3.21 -1.47 -2.50
N GLY A 56 -3.64 -2.44 -3.30
CA GLY A 56 -4.91 -3.13 -3.15
C GLY A 56 -4.74 -4.63 -2.99
N TRP A 57 -5.50 -5.23 -2.10
CA TRP A 57 -5.62 -6.69 -1.98
C TRP A 57 -6.93 -7.16 -2.60
N SER A 58 -6.83 -8.10 -3.56
CA SER A 58 -8.00 -8.65 -4.24
C SER A 58 -8.54 -9.89 -3.53
N LYS A 59 -9.86 -10.04 -3.51
CA LYS A 59 -10.58 -11.26 -3.09
C LYS A 59 -10.12 -12.50 -3.87
N ASN A 60 -9.68 -12.32 -5.11
CA ASN A 60 -9.28 -13.41 -6.01
C ASN A 60 -7.87 -13.94 -5.72
N ASN A 61 -7.09 -13.29 -4.86
CA ASN A 61 -5.79 -13.80 -4.42
C ASN A 61 -5.87 -15.03 -3.49
N GLY A 62 -7.09 -15.51 -3.18
CA GLY A 62 -7.34 -16.76 -2.44
C GLY A 62 -6.83 -16.76 -1.00
N ASN A 63 -6.79 -17.94 -0.37
CA ASN A 63 -6.30 -18.22 0.99
C ASN A 63 -4.81 -17.86 1.25
N SER A 64 -4.17 -17.12 0.36
CA SER A 64 -2.85 -16.55 0.55
C SER A 64 -2.88 -15.74 1.84
N GLN A 65 -2.15 -16.21 2.87
CA GLN A 65 -2.12 -15.60 4.19
C GLN A 65 -1.87 -14.10 4.03
N LYS A 66 -2.89 -13.30 4.35
CA LYS A 66 -2.81 -11.85 4.37
C LYS A 66 -1.53 -11.47 5.12
N PRO A 67 -0.63 -10.65 4.53
CA PRO A 67 0.47 -10.09 5.26
C PRO A 67 -0.11 -9.29 6.42
N ILE A 68 0.11 -9.77 7.64
CA ILE A 68 -0.27 -9.06 8.84
C ILE A 68 0.67 -7.84 8.90
N GLY A 69 0.13 -6.66 8.57
CA GLY A 69 0.89 -5.42 8.48
C GLY A 69 1.51 -5.01 9.82
N LYS A 70 2.53 -4.16 9.76
CA LYS A 70 3.40 -3.65 10.86
C LYS A 70 2.70 -3.12 12.14
N TYR A 71 1.37 -3.12 12.24
CA TYR A 71 0.61 -2.61 13.37
C TYR A 71 -0.06 -3.67 14.25
N ASP A 72 -0.09 -4.95 13.85
CA ASP A 72 -0.66 -6.00 14.73
C ASP A 72 0.28 -6.38 15.89
N ASP A 73 1.60 -6.20 15.72
CA ASP A 73 2.58 -6.42 16.79
C ASP A 73 2.65 -5.25 17.79
N ILE A 74 2.14 -4.06 17.43
CA ILE A 74 2.12 -2.90 18.32
C ILE A 74 0.91 -2.98 19.27
N ALA A 75 -0.21 -3.55 18.82
CA ALA A 75 -1.40 -3.74 19.65
C ALA A 75 -1.19 -4.78 20.78
N LYS A 76 -0.24 -5.70 20.64
CA LYS A 76 0.09 -6.71 21.67
C LYS A 76 1.15 -6.28 22.68
N LYS A 77 1.76 -5.11 22.51
CA LYS A 77 2.82 -4.61 23.42
C LYS A 77 2.30 -3.68 24.53
N PHE A 78 0.98 -3.46 24.58
CA PHE A 78 0.31 -2.61 25.58
C PHE A 78 -0.82 -3.33 26.35
N VAL A 79 -0.78 -4.67 26.43
CA VAL A 79 -1.60 -5.46 27.37
C VAL A 79 -0.70 -6.09 28.41
#